data_AF-A0AAV0YVJ1-F1
#
_entry.id   AF-A0AAV0YVJ1-F1
#
_cell.length_a   1.000
_cell.length_b   1.000
_cell.length_c   1.000
_cell.angle_alpha   90.00
_cell.angle_beta   90.00
_cell.angle_gamma   90.00
#
_symmetry.space_group_name_H-M   'P 1'
#
loop_
_entity.id
_entity.type
_entity.pdbx_description
1 polymer ?
#
loop_
_entity_poly.entity_id
_entity_poly.type
_entity_poly.pdbx_seq_one_letter_code
_entity_poly.pdbx_strand_id
1 'polypeptide(L)'
;MANQMSKSFCFFALMALFFAVQFIQIDGDECTKIVGNCEVADCTDQCNSFAEGRANVLKASCSFLNLCTCTFDRPPPITIPTPTCDIGLGVCGNACNYDCCQEKCQSRYSKTSLGRCRKIFNRDICLCTYAP
;
A
#
# COMPACT_ATOMS: atom_id res chain seq x y z
N MET A 1 47.36 26.09 -13.86
CA MET A 1 46.87 24.69 -13.91
C MET A 1 45.35 24.77 -13.89
N ALA A 2 44.73 24.83 -15.07
CA ALA A 2 43.29 25.02 -15.19
C ALA A 2 42.63 23.64 -15.21
N ASN A 3 41.83 23.33 -14.19
CA ASN A 3 41.12 22.06 -14.07
C ASN A 3 40.09 21.96 -15.20
N GLN A 4 40.42 21.17 -16.22
CA GLN A 4 39.48 20.74 -17.25
C GLN A 4 38.51 19.75 -16.60
N MET A 5 37.45 20.27 -15.98
CA MET A 5 36.35 19.42 -15.51
C MET A 5 35.75 18.70 -16.72
N SER A 6 35.96 17.39 -16.76
CA SER A 6 35.43 16.52 -17.80
C SER A 6 33.90 16.67 -17.80
N LYS A 7 33.32 17.02 -18.96
CA LYS A 7 31.87 17.14 -19.17
C LYS A 7 31.09 15.90 -18.73
N SER A 8 31.78 14.75 -18.64
CA SER A 8 31.27 13.49 -18.11
C SER A 8 30.89 13.57 -16.62
N PHE A 9 31.62 14.34 -15.80
CA PHE A 9 31.34 14.48 -14.37
C PHE A 9 30.01 15.21 -14.10
N CYS A 10 29.69 16.21 -14.92
CA CYS A 10 28.38 16.89 -14.86
C CYS A 10 27.24 15.93 -15.20
N PHE A 11 27.47 15.01 -16.15
CA PHE A 11 26.45 14.04 -16.55
C PHE A 11 26.17 13.03 -15.44
N PHE A 12 27.21 12.54 -14.76
CA PHE A 12 27.05 11.67 -13.58
C PHE A 12 26.34 12.37 -12.42
N ALA A 13 26.65 13.65 -12.17
CA ALA A 13 25.98 14.43 -11.13
C ALA A 13 24.49 14.63 -11.42
N LEU A 14 24.12 14.89 -12.66
CA LEU A 14 22.71 15.01 -13.08
C LEU A 14 21.97 13.68 -12.98
N MET A 15 22.62 12.57 -13.34
CA MET A 15 22.03 11.24 -13.25
C MET A 15 21.78 10.83 -11.78
N ALA A 16 22.73 11.11 -10.88
CA ALA A 16 22.58 10.88 -9.45
C ALA A 16 21.43 11.70 -8.84
N LEU A 17 21.24 12.93 -9.30
CA LEU A 17 20.08 13.77 -8.92
C LEU A 17 18.76 13.16 -9.41
N PHE A 18 18.72 12.65 -10.64
CA PHE A 18 17.55 11.96 -11.18
C PHE A 18 17.20 10.68 -10.40
N PHE A 19 18.20 9.91 -9.94
CA PHE A 19 17.97 8.74 -9.09
C PHE A 19 17.59 9.09 -7.65
N ALA A 20 18.08 10.21 -7.10
CA ALA A 20 17.67 10.67 -5.77
C ALA A 20 16.20 11.14 -5.73
N VAL A 21 15.69 11.71 -6.83
CA VAL A 21 14.28 12.13 -6.96
C VAL A 21 13.33 10.92 -7.11
N GLN A 22 13.84 9.76 -7.53
CA GLN A 22 13.03 8.53 -7.62
C GLN A 22 12.81 7.85 -6.26
N PHE A 23 13.45 8.29 -5.18
CA PHE A 23 12.94 8.07 -3.82
C PHE A 23 11.77 9.02 -3.60
N ILE A 24 10.71 8.78 -4.36
CA ILE A 24 9.37 9.26 -4.08
C ILE A 24 9.10 8.82 -2.65
N GLN A 25 9.12 9.79 -1.74
CA GLN A 25 8.38 9.68 -0.49
C GLN A 25 7.03 9.10 -0.91
N ILE A 26 6.71 7.89 -0.43
CA ILE A 26 5.34 7.39 -0.51
C ILE A 26 4.57 8.43 0.27
N ASP A 27 4.02 9.42 -0.44
CA ASP A 27 3.26 10.50 0.15
C ASP A 27 2.14 9.83 0.94
N GLY A 28 2.17 10.04 2.25
CA GLY A 28 1.32 9.39 3.24
C GLY A 28 -0.12 9.88 3.21
N ASP A 29 -0.65 10.09 2.00
CA ASP A 29 -2.05 10.41 1.73
C ASP A 29 -2.80 9.19 1.18
N GLU A 30 -2.11 8.28 0.47
CA GLU A 30 -2.80 7.12 -0.12
C GLU A 30 -3.09 5.99 0.88
N CYS A 31 -4.37 5.72 1.10
CA CYS A 31 -4.82 4.69 2.02
C CYS A 31 -5.45 3.50 1.29
N THR A 32 -4.88 2.31 1.47
CA THR A 32 -5.49 1.08 0.92
C THR A 32 -6.47 0.46 1.91
N LYS A 33 -7.56 -0.14 1.44
CA LYS A 33 -8.46 -1.01 2.21
C LYS A 33 -8.95 -2.18 1.39
N ILE A 34 -9.14 -3.33 2.05
CA ILE A 34 -9.93 -4.43 1.50
C ILE A 34 -11.37 -4.22 1.94
N VAL A 35 -12.28 -3.95 1.01
CA VAL A 35 -13.68 -3.61 1.32
C VAL A 35 -14.65 -4.75 0.99
N GLY A 36 -14.22 -5.74 0.22
CA GLY A 36 -15.16 -6.72 -0.33
C GLY A 36 -14.53 -7.84 -1.15
N ASN A 37 -15.40 -8.54 -1.89
CA ASN A 37 -15.06 -9.57 -2.87
C ASN A 37 -15.69 -9.20 -4.22
N CYS A 38 -14.90 -9.26 -5.28
CA CYS A 38 -15.32 -8.91 -6.64
C CYS A 38 -16.24 -9.96 -7.29
N GLU A 39 -16.35 -11.16 -6.72
CA GLU A 39 -17.32 -12.18 -7.16
C GLU A 39 -18.75 -11.84 -6.73
N VAL A 40 -18.91 -10.98 -5.72
CA VAL A 40 -20.21 -10.63 -5.14
C VAL A 40 -20.80 -9.37 -5.78
N ALA A 41 -19.97 -8.37 -6.06
CA ALA A 41 -20.38 -7.09 -6.64
C ALA A 41 -19.21 -6.42 -7.37
N ASP A 42 -19.52 -5.40 -8.17
CA ASP A 42 -18.48 -4.57 -8.80
C ASP A 42 -17.62 -3.89 -7.73
N CYS A 43 -16.29 -3.90 -7.93
CA CYS A 43 -15.37 -3.36 -6.93
C CYS A 43 -15.38 -1.83 -6.88
N THR A 44 -15.63 -1.17 -8.01
CA THR A 44 -15.73 0.30 -8.07
C THR A 44 -16.92 0.78 -7.25
N ASP A 45 -18.07 0.12 -7.41
CA ASP A 45 -19.27 0.42 -6.63
C ASP A 45 -19.05 0.20 -5.13
N GLN A 46 -18.39 -0.89 -4.76
CA GLN A 46 -18.03 -1.18 -3.37
C GLN A 46 -17.09 -0.11 -2.79
N CYS A 47 -16.07 0.32 -3.54
CA CYS A 47 -15.15 1.37 -3.11
C CYS A 47 -15.88 2.72 -2.92
N ASN A 48 -16.75 3.09 -3.87
CA ASN A 48 -17.53 4.33 -3.78
C ASN A 48 -18.51 4.30 -2.61
N SER A 49 -19.16 3.15 -2.39
CA SER A 49 -20.05 2.96 -1.24
C SER A 49 -19.28 3.04 0.09
N PHE A 50 -18.07 2.47 0.16
CA PHE A 50 -17.25 2.51 1.36
C PHE A 50 -16.68 3.91 1.66
N ALA A 51 -16.36 4.67 0.61
CA ALA A 51 -15.92 6.05 0.75
C ALA A 51 -17.01 6.98 1.31
N GLU A 52 -18.28 6.70 1.03
CA GLU A 52 -19.44 7.55 1.38
C GLU A 52 -19.26 9.02 0.95
N GLY A 53 -18.49 9.28 -0.11
CA GLY A 53 -18.14 10.64 -0.57
C GLY A 53 -17.19 11.41 0.38
N ARG A 54 -16.61 10.76 1.38
CA ARG A 54 -15.74 11.39 2.39
C ARG A 54 -14.24 11.17 2.12
N ALA A 55 -13.91 10.25 1.23
CA ALA A 55 -12.59 10.06 0.64
C ALA A 55 -12.75 9.82 -0.87
N ASN A 56 -11.78 10.24 -1.68
CA ASN A 56 -11.81 10.01 -3.13
C ASN A 56 -11.23 8.63 -3.42
N VAL A 57 -11.92 7.85 -4.26
CA VAL A 57 -11.40 6.57 -4.75
C VAL A 57 -10.38 6.85 -5.85
N LEU A 58 -9.11 6.59 -5.57
CA LEU A 58 -8.02 6.68 -6.54
C LEU A 58 -7.92 5.42 -7.40
N LYS A 59 -8.19 4.27 -6.80
CA LYS A 59 -8.10 2.97 -7.47
C LYS A 59 -9.04 1.95 -6.85
N ALA A 60 -9.62 1.10 -7.71
CA ALA A 60 -10.32 -0.13 -7.33
C ALA A 60 -9.65 -1.31 -8.04
N SER A 61 -9.36 -2.40 -7.33
CA SER A 61 -8.66 -3.56 -7.89
C SER A 61 -9.16 -4.87 -7.29
N CYS A 62 -9.27 -5.88 -8.16
CA CYS A 62 -9.60 -7.27 -7.83
C CYS A 62 -8.41 -8.22 -7.99
N SER A 63 -7.22 -7.69 -8.26
CA SER A 63 -6.08 -8.50 -8.73
C SER A 63 -5.53 -9.46 -7.68
N PHE A 64 -5.79 -9.21 -6.40
CA PHE A 64 -5.33 -10.04 -5.31
C PHE A 64 -6.47 -10.90 -4.76
N LEU A 65 -6.45 -12.20 -5.05
CA LEU A 65 -7.40 -13.21 -4.54
C LEU A 65 -8.89 -12.88 -4.80
N ASN A 66 -9.21 -12.13 -5.87
CA ASN A 66 -10.55 -11.58 -6.14
C ASN A 66 -11.10 -10.68 -5.01
N LEU A 67 -10.25 -10.24 -4.08
CA LEU A 67 -10.64 -9.31 -3.04
C LEU A 67 -10.66 -7.89 -3.60
N CYS A 68 -11.76 -7.18 -3.35
CA CYS A 68 -11.90 -5.79 -3.73
C CYS A 68 -11.04 -4.93 -2.82
N THR A 69 -9.95 -4.42 -3.40
CA THR A 69 -8.97 -3.56 -2.75
C THR A 69 -9.11 -2.15 -3.32
N CYS A 70 -9.39 -1.19 -2.44
CA CYS A 70 -9.56 0.21 -2.78
C CYS A 70 -8.36 1.02 -2.30
N THR A 71 -7.90 1.96 -3.12
CA THR A 71 -6.95 3.00 -2.72
C THR A 71 -7.69 4.33 -2.68
N PHE A 72 -7.56 5.02 -1.57
CA PHE A 72 -8.18 6.32 -1.32
C PHE A 72 -7.12 7.40 -1.16
N ASP A 73 -7.48 8.65 -1.43
CA ASP A 73 -6.63 9.84 -1.25
C ASP A 73 -6.37 10.21 0.21
N ARG A 74 -7.08 9.56 1.13
CA ARG A 74 -6.93 9.68 2.58
C ARG A 74 -7.61 8.49 3.26
N PRO A 75 -7.31 8.22 4.54
CA PRO A 75 -8.04 7.23 5.32
C PRO A 75 -9.55 7.52 5.35
N PRO A 76 -10.39 6.57 4.92
CA PRO A 76 -11.84 6.74 4.99
C PRO A 76 -12.30 6.80 6.46
N PRO A 77 -13.24 7.69 6.80
CA PRO A 77 -13.58 8.05 8.18
C PRO A 77 -14.23 6.93 9.01
N ILE A 78 -14.61 5.80 8.40
CA ILE A 78 -15.10 4.60 9.12
C ILE A 78 -13.99 4.01 10.02
N THR A 79 -12.72 4.41 9.85
CA THR A 79 -11.57 3.88 10.62
C THR A 79 -11.32 4.51 12.01
N ILE A 80 -12.21 5.38 12.51
CA ILE A 80 -12.06 6.04 13.83
C ILE A 80 -12.12 5.01 14.97
N PRO A 81 -11.21 5.05 15.98
CA PRO A 81 -10.48 6.22 16.47
C PRO A 81 -9.08 6.47 15.90
N THR A 82 -8.53 5.58 15.07
CA THR A 82 -7.19 5.76 14.48
C THR A 82 -7.26 5.53 12.98
N PRO A 83 -6.98 6.56 12.14
CA PRO A 83 -6.96 6.38 10.70
C PRO A 83 -5.87 5.36 10.35
N THR A 84 -6.30 4.16 9.99
CA THR A 84 -5.41 3.09 9.57
C THR A 84 -5.74 2.69 8.15
N CYS A 85 -4.75 2.17 7.46
CA CYS A 85 -4.86 1.59 6.14
C CYS A 85 -4.57 0.09 6.24
N ASP A 86 -5.18 -0.69 5.36
CA ASP A 86 -5.04 -2.13 5.34
C ASP A 86 -4.75 -2.65 3.94
N ILE A 87 -3.81 -3.58 3.84
CA ILE A 87 -3.52 -4.26 2.57
C ILE A 87 -3.23 -5.75 2.79
N GLY A 88 -3.66 -6.58 1.85
CA GLY A 88 -3.32 -8.00 1.83
C GLY A 88 -1.99 -8.24 1.13
N LEU A 89 -1.07 -8.96 1.78
CA LEU A 89 0.25 -9.31 1.21
C LEU A 89 0.40 -10.80 0.84
N GLY A 90 -0.69 -11.56 0.77
CA GLY A 90 -0.63 -13.00 0.48
C GLY A 90 -0.44 -13.85 1.72
N VAL A 91 -0.03 -15.10 1.50
CA VAL A 91 0.36 -16.03 2.57
C VAL A 91 1.88 -16.10 2.70
N CYS A 92 2.33 -16.54 3.86
CA CYS A 92 3.75 -16.82 4.13
C CYS A 92 4.05 -18.28 3.82
N GLY A 93 4.15 -18.61 2.53
CA GLY A 93 4.30 -20.00 2.07
C GLY A 93 2.95 -20.72 1.97
N ASN A 94 2.82 -21.90 2.59
CA ASN A 94 1.61 -22.74 2.48
C ASN A 94 0.47 -22.29 3.42
N ALA A 95 0.78 -21.54 4.47
CA ALA A 95 -0.18 -21.02 5.43
C ALA A 95 0.22 -19.60 5.86
N CYS A 96 -0.69 -18.85 6.48
CA CYS A 96 -0.31 -17.57 7.06
C CYS A 96 0.43 -17.81 8.38
N ASN A 97 1.73 -17.49 8.40
CA ASN A 97 2.57 -17.46 9.60
C ASN A 97 2.66 -16.02 10.12
N TYR A 98 2.44 -15.83 11.42
CA TYR A 98 2.40 -14.51 12.05
C TYR A 98 3.74 -13.77 11.96
N ASP A 99 4.85 -14.41 12.30
CA ASP A 99 6.17 -13.77 12.34
C ASP A 99 6.60 -13.30 10.95
N CYS A 100 6.41 -14.16 9.94
CA CYS A 100 6.66 -13.77 8.55
C CYS A 100 5.71 -12.66 8.08
N CYS A 101 4.44 -12.68 8.50
CA CYS A 101 3.49 -11.64 8.14
C CYS A 101 3.92 -10.29 8.74
N GLN A 102 4.27 -10.27 10.02
CA GLN A 102 4.76 -9.09 10.73
C GLN A 102 6.04 -8.55 10.08
N GLU A 103 7.01 -9.41 9.78
CA GLU A 103 8.26 -9.04 9.11
C GLU A 103 8.01 -8.43 7.72
N LYS A 104 7.14 -9.06 6.91
CA LYS A 104 6.76 -8.51 5.60
C LYS A 104 6.10 -7.14 5.72
N CYS A 105 5.19 -6.96 6.68
CA CYS A 105 4.56 -5.67 6.90
C CYS A 105 5.59 -4.61 7.29
N GLN A 106 6.49 -4.90 8.22
CA GLN A 106 7.55 -3.97 8.64
C GLN A 106 8.62 -3.72 7.58
N SER A 107 8.81 -4.65 6.63
CA SER A 107 9.72 -4.45 5.50
C SER A 107 9.15 -3.51 4.44
N ARG A 108 7.81 -3.47 4.31
CA ARG A 108 7.11 -2.77 3.23
C ARG A 108 6.48 -1.45 3.68
N TYR A 109 6.02 -1.43 4.92
CA TYR A 109 5.43 -0.27 5.58
C TYR A 109 6.33 0.14 6.75
N SER A 110 5.99 1.24 7.42
CA SER A 110 6.74 1.69 8.60
C SER A 110 6.94 0.57 9.63
N LYS A 111 8.01 0.66 10.44
CA LYS A 111 8.29 -0.33 11.51
C LYS A 111 7.14 -0.46 12.53
N THR A 112 6.24 0.51 12.59
CA THR A 112 5.04 0.51 13.44
C THR A 112 3.84 -0.20 12.81
N SER A 113 3.96 -0.65 11.56
CA SER A 113 2.92 -1.47 10.92
C SER A 113 2.76 -2.82 11.63
N LEU A 114 1.52 -3.31 11.62
CA LEU A 114 1.13 -4.55 12.27
C LEU A 114 0.73 -5.56 11.20
N GLY A 115 1.45 -6.68 11.15
CA GLY A 115 1.07 -7.83 10.33
C GLY A 115 0.26 -8.82 11.15
N ARG A 116 -0.91 -9.21 10.64
CA ARG A 116 -1.73 -10.26 11.24
C ARG A 116 -2.25 -11.22 10.20
N CYS A 117 -2.27 -12.49 10.57
CA CYS A 117 -3.01 -13.49 9.81
C CYS A 117 -4.49 -13.35 10.11
N ARG A 118 -5.28 -13.07 9.07
CA ARG A 118 -6.73 -12.91 9.16
C ARG A 118 -7.39 -13.75 8.09
N LYS A 119 -8.52 -14.35 8.45
CA LYS A 119 -9.41 -14.98 7.49
C LYS A 119 -10.35 -13.92 6.93
N ILE A 120 -10.13 -13.53 5.68
CA ILE A 120 -10.95 -12.52 4.98
C ILE A 120 -11.60 -13.22 3.79
N PHE A 121 -12.94 -13.20 3.75
CA PHE A 121 -13.76 -13.90 2.75
C PHE A 121 -13.34 -15.37 2.53
N ASN A 122 -13.23 -16.12 3.63
CA ASN A 122 -12.80 -17.53 3.66
C ASN A 122 -11.36 -17.83 3.23
N ARG A 123 -10.51 -16.83 3.05
CA ARG A 123 -9.09 -17.01 2.73
C ARG A 123 -8.22 -16.52 3.88
N ASP A 124 -7.26 -17.34 4.31
CA ASP A 124 -6.25 -16.91 5.28
C ASP A 124 -5.22 -16.04 4.55
N ILE A 125 -5.12 -14.78 4.96
CA ILE A 125 -4.20 -13.81 4.37
C ILE A 125 -3.40 -13.10 5.44
N CYS A 126 -2.17 -12.72 5.09
CA CYS A 126 -1.42 -11.72 5.83
C CYS A 126 -2.00 -10.35 5.52
N LEU A 127 -2.58 -9.71 6.54
CA LEU A 127 -3.09 -8.36 6.50
C LEU A 127 -2.09 -7.43 7.20
N CYS A 128 -1.64 -6.40 6.51
CA CYS A 128 -0.85 -5.32 7.12
C CYS A 128 -1.75 -4.15 7.42
N THR A 129 -1.81 -3.75 8.69
CA THR A 129 -2.40 -2.49 9.13
C THR A 129 -1.28 -1.48 9.35
N TYR A 130 -1.38 -0.33 8.70
CA TYR A 130 -0.36 0.72 8.76
C TYR A 130 -1.01 2.09 8.95
N ALA A 131 -0.27 3.04 9.50
CA ALA A 131 -0.66 4.45 9.48
C ALA A 131 -0.44 4.99 8.06
N PRO A 132 -1.35 5.82 7.52
CA PRO A 132 -1.16 6.49 6.23
C PRO A 132 0.21 7.19 6.16
#